data_AF-A0ABD0VZ49-F1
#
_entry.id   AF-A0ABD0VZ49-F1
#
_cell.length_a   1.000
_cell.length_b   1.000
_cell.length_c   1.000
_cell.angle_alpha   90.00
_cell.angle_beta   90.00
_cell.angle_gamma   90.00
#
_symmetry.space_group_name_H-M   'P 1'
#
loop_
_entity.id
_entity.type
_entity.pdbx_description
1 polymer ?
#
loop_
_entity_poly.entity_id
_entity_poly.type
_entity_poly.pdbx_seq_one_letter_code
_entity_poly.pdbx_strand_id
1 'polypeptide(L)'
;PLLASLRGICKVSILESVGSVVRVAIDTVEGVMEAELVPTVELINYWPKKARWPRLLQRWPTTERARCIKSFGFNLMATSNYHWLLSFSRAEQALLGGVDEDGGCRRKCYRVVRQLKEDVWCPGTKPVITAFHLQTLLFWCCEKFPCGRDWRCIKECVLRIASKLLKCVSQRYLRHYFVRSYNLLKYSNTTELDLTAQKIHDFIANPSLYVQ
;
A
#
# COMPACT_ATOMS: atom_id res chain seq x y z
N PRO A 1 -12.54 -4.58 -5.16
CA PRO A 1 -13.51 -3.79 -5.93
C PRO A 1 -12.82 -3.02 -7.07
N LEU A 2 -12.47 -3.75 -8.13
CA LEU A 2 -12.16 -3.21 -9.47
C LEU A 2 -12.61 -4.30 -10.46
N LEU A 3 -13.90 -4.56 -10.47
CA LEU A 3 -14.59 -5.10 -11.63
C LEU A 3 -15.51 -3.97 -12.08
N ALA A 4 -14.91 -2.91 -12.61
CA ALA A 4 -15.66 -1.97 -13.43
C ALA A 4 -16.09 -2.76 -14.66
N SER A 5 -17.40 -2.82 -14.89
CA SER A 5 -18.03 -3.44 -16.06
C SER A 5 -17.31 -3.00 -17.34
N LEU A 6 -16.65 -3.93 -18.03
CA LEU A 6 -15.95 -3.71 -19.31
C LEU A 6 -16.96 -3.48 -20.47
N ARG A 7 -17.84 -2.50 -20.35
CA ARG A 7 -18.72 -2.06 -21.44
C ARG A 7 -18.05 -0.85 -22.12
N GLY A 8 -17.71 -0.96 -23.41
CA GLY A 8 -17.18 0.17 -24.20
C GLY A 8 -15.69 0.13 -24.54
N ILE A 9 -15.04 -1.05 -24.56
CA ILE A 9 -13.67 -1.19 -25.11
C ILE A 9 -13.75 -1.19 -26.63
N CYS A 10 -13.05 -0.25 -27.26
CA CYS A 10 -12.97 -0.11 -28.71
C CYS A 10 -11.76 -0.83 -29.29
N LYS A 11 -10.62 -0.83 -28.58
CA LYS A 11 -9.37 -1.46 -29.04
C LYS A 11 -8.40 -1.66 -27.88
N VAL A 12 -7.57 -2.71 -27.97
CA VAL A 12 -6.47 -2.98 -27.05
C VAL A 12 -5.19 -3.07 -27.87
N SER A 13 -4.16 -2.31 -27.53
CA SER A 13 -2.86 -2.33 -28.21
C SER A 13 -1.71 -2.47 -27.22
N ILE A 14 -0.70 -3.25 -27.58
CA ILE A 14 0.50 -3.43 -26.75
C ILE A 14 1.38 -2.19 -26.96
N LEU A 15 1.70 -1.50 -25.87
CA LEU A 15 2.70 -0.45 -25.82
C LEU A 15 4.07 -1.09 -25.60
N GLU A 16 5.15 -0.50 -26.12
CA GLU A 16 6.51 -1.05 -26.03
C GLU A 16 6.82 -1.68 -24.65
N SER A 17 7.17 -2.97 -24.67
CA SER A 17 7.54 -3.74 -23.49
C SER A 17 8.96 -3.39 -23.07
N VAL A 18 9.13 -2.81 -21.89
CA VAL A 18 10.46 -2.55 -21.31
C VAL A 18 10.63 -3.47 -20.10
N GLY A 19 11.55 -4.42 -20.19
CA GLY A 19 11.80 -5.40 -19.13
C GLY A 19 10.71 -6.46 -19.02
N SER A 20 10.28 -6.78 -17.78
CA SER A 20 9.32 -7.85 -17.48
C SER A 20 7.84 -7.41 -17.51
N VAL A 21 7.58 -6.11 -17.70
CA VAL A 21 6.23 -5.54 -17.68
C VAL A 21 5.73 -5.37 -19.11
N VAL A 22 4.53 -5.89 -19.38
CA VAL A 22 3.82 -5.67 -20.65
C VAL A 22 2.87 -4.50 -20.44
N ARG A 23 3.12 -3.39 -21.15
CA ARG A 23 2.24 -2.22 -21.11
C ARG A 23 1.21 -2.32 -22.21
N VAL A 24 -0.03 -1.97 -21.89
CA VAL A 24 -1.16 -2.09 -22.81
C VAL A 24 -1.98 -0.80 -22.76
N ALA A 25 -2.27 -0.23 -23.93
CA ALA A 25 -3.25 0.83 -24.08
C ALA A 25 -4.61 0.21 -24.39
N ILE A 26 -5.62 0.66 -23.65
CA ILE A 26 -7.01 0.25 -23.77
C ILE A 26 -7.79 1.48 -24.20
N ASP A 27 -8.19 1.52 -25.47
CA ASP A 27 -9.03 2.57 -26.01
C ASP A 27 -10.46 2.34 -25.54
N THR A 28 -10.97 3.27 -24.72
CA THR A 28 -12.35 3.29 -24.25
C THR A 28 -13.08 4.48 -24.86
N VAL A 29 -14.42 4.46 -24.78
CA VAL A 29 -15.25 5.62 -25.16
C VAL A 29 -14.95 6.89 -24.36
N GLU A 30 -14.36 6.77 -23.16
CA GLU A 30 -13.99 7.89 -22.28
C GLU A 30 -12.55 8.36 -22.46
N GLY A 31 -11.76 7.67 -23.29
CA GLY A 31 -10.34 7.97 -23.54
C GLY A 31 -9.45 6.72 -23.51
N VAL A 32 -8.13 6.95 -23.62
CA VAL A 32 -7.13 5.88 -23.58
C VAL A 32 -6.72 5.61 -22.14
N MET A 33 -6.87 4.36 -21.70
CA MET A 33 -6.37 3.90 -20.41
C MET A 33 -5.10 3.08 -20.60
N GLU A 34 -4.10 3.28 -19.74
CA GLU A 34 -2.90 2.43 -19.74
C GLU A 34 -2.98 1.40 -18.60
N ALA A 35 -2.62 0.16 -18.92
CA ALA A 35 -2.52 -0.95 -17.98
C ALA A 35 -1.12 -1.57 -18.04
N GLU A 36 -0.59 -1.89 -16.86
CA GLU A 36 0.66 -2.62 -16.71
C GLU A 36 0.37 -4.07 -16.29
N LEU A 37 0.76 -5.01 -17.14
CA LEU A 37 0.63 -6.44 -16.87
C LEU A 37 2.00 -6.98 -16.44
N VAL A 38 2.06 -7.51 -15.22
CA VAL A 38 3.28 -8.12 -14.69
C VAL A 38 3.06 -9.63 -14.56
N PRO A 39 3.83 -10.48 -15.27
CA PRO A 39 3.75 -11.91 -15.12
C PRO A 39 4.03 -12.34 -13.67
N THR A 40 3.18 -13.23 -13.15
CA THR A 40 3.36 -13.77 -11.80
C THR A 40 3.19 -15.29 -11.78
N VAL A 41 3.95 -15.95 -10.91
CA VAL A 41 3.77 -17.37 -10.57
C VAL A 41 3.17 -17.45 -9.18
N GLU A 42 2.00 -18.05 -9.07
CA GLU A 42 1.30 -18.19 -7.78
C GLU A 42 1.81 -19.42 -7.02
N LEU A 43 2.12 -19.22 -5.73
CA LEU A 43 2.44 -20.29 -4.79
C LEU A 43 1.40 -20.28 -3.67
N ILE A 44 0.45 -21.20 -3.76
CA ILE A 44 -0.71 -21.31 -2.86
C ILE A 44 -0.35 -22.24 -1.68
N ASN A 45 -0.98 -22.05 -0.52
CA ASN A 45 -0.81 -22.88 0.67
C ASN A 45 0.64 -22.95 1.21
N TYR A 46 1.52 -22.06 0.76
CA TYR A 46 2.91 -22.02 1.17
C TYR A 46 3.31 -20.58 1.52
N TRP A 47 3.84 -20.39 2.73
CA TRP A 47 4.36 -19.09 3.17
C TRP A 47 5.89 -19.11 3.15
N PRO A 48 6.56 -18.13 2.51
CA PRO A 48 8.00 -18.22 2.29
C PRO A 48 8.76 -18.02 3.60
N LYS A 49 9.83 -18.79 3.82
CA LYS A 49 10.68 -18.71 5.04
C LYS A 49 11.27 -17.30 5.29
N LYS A 50 11.50 -16.54 4.21
CA LYS A 50 11.98 -15.14 4.26
C LYS A 50 10.92 -14.16 4.77
N ALA A 51 9.64 -14.52 4.71
CA ALA A 51 8.53 -13.72 5.22
C ALA A 51 8.10 -14.22 6.59
N ARG A 52 7.94 -13.30 7.53
CA ARG A 52 7.46 -13.59 8.87
C ARG A 52 6.38 -12.59 9.22
N TRP A 53 5.23 -13.11 9.62
CA TRP A 53 4.21 -12.26 10.24
C TRP A 53 4.83 -11.49 11.41
N PRO A 54 4.53 -10.20 11.56
CA PRO A 54 4.85 -9.48 12.79
C PRO A 54 4.27 -10.23 13.99
N ARG A 55 4.88 -10.12 15.17
CA ARG A 55 4.33 -10.71 16.39
C ARG A 55 4.12 -9.63 17.44
N LEU A 56 3.82 -8.42 17.00
CA LEU A 56 3.68 -7.28 17.90
C LEU A 56 2.31 -7.38 18.56
N LEU A 57 2.30 -7.54 19.88
CA LEU A 57 1.09 -7.68 20.72
C LEU A 57 0.16 -8.86 20.39
N GLN A 58 0.32 -9.56 19.25
CA GLN A 58 -0.48 -10.72 18.79
C GLN A 58 -2.00 -10.49 18.76
N ARG A 59 -2.44 -9.23 18.68
CA ARG A 59 -3.86 -8.86 18.67
C ARG A 59 -4.38 -8.47 17.29
N TRP A 60 -3.49 -8.28 16.33
CA TRP A 60 -3.82 -7.89 14.96
C TRP A 60 -3.06 -8.75 13.93
N PRO A 61 -3.75 -9.30 12.93
CA PRO A 61 -5.17 -9.66 12.96
C PRO A 61 -5.39 -10.81 13.96
N THR A 62 -6.61 -11.35 14.05
CA THR A 62 -6.85 -12.58 14.83
C THR A 62 -6.01 -13.74 14.30
N THR A 63 -5.74 -14.72 15.16
CA THR A 63 -4.92 -15.90 14.80
C THR A 63 -5.56 -16.67 13.64
N GLU A 64 -6.88 -16.81 13.65
CA GLU A 64 -7.68 -17.47 12.62
C GLU A 64 -7.54 -16.75 11.29
N ARG A 65 -7.65 -15.41 11.31
CA ARG A 65 -7.50 -14.57 10.12
C ARG A 65 -6.07 -14.66 9.57
N ALA A 66 -5.05 -14.58 10.43
CA ALA A 66 -3.66 -14.75 10.02
C ALA A 66 -3.40 -16.15 9.41
N ARG A 67 -4.01 -17.21 9.97
CA ARG A 67 -3.91 -18.58 9.43
C ARG A 67 -4.55 -18.69 8.06
N CYS A 68 -5.77 -18.16 7.90
CA CYS A 68 -6.49 -18.09 6.62
C CYS A 68 -5.69 -17.31 5.57
N ILE A 69 -5.15 -16.14 5.93
CA ILE A 69 -4.36 -15.33 4.99
C ILE A 69 -3.09 -16.06 4.54
N LYS A 70 -2.43 -16.79 5.44
CA LYS A 70 -1.25 -17.58 5.09
C LYS A 70 -1.55 -18.70 4.10
N SER A 71 -2.77 -19.27 4.10
CA SER A 71 -3.12 -20.31 3.12
C SER A 71 -3.27 -19.76 1.70
N PHE A 72 -3.46 -18.44 1.52
CA PHE A 72 -3.39 -17.84 0.18
C PHE A 72 -1.98 -17.88 -0.42
N GLY A 73 -0.96 -18.04 0.40
CA GLY A 73 0.43 -18.10 -0.02
C GLY A 73 0.98 -16.76 -0.51
N PHE A 74 1.77 -16.78 -1.60
CA PHE A 74 2.38 -15.59 -2.19
C PHE A 74 2.65 -15.79 -3.68
N ASN A 75 2.99 -14.71 -4.37
CA ASN A 75 3.31 -14.73 -5.79
C ASN A 75 4.79 -14.40 -6.00
N LEU A 76 5.40 -15.00 -7.01
CA LEU A 76 6.67 -14.54 -7.57
C LEU A 76 6.34 -13.63 -8.75
N MET A 77 6.73 -12.37 -8.64
CA MET A 77 6.53 -11.36 -9.68
C MET A 77 7.82 -11.20 -10.49
N ALA A 78 7.72 -11.34 -11.81
CA ALA A 78 8.87 -11.13 -12.68
C ALA A 78 9.30 -9.66 -12.61
N THR A 79 10.61 -9.40 -12.52
CA THR A 79 11.14 -8.01 -12.53
C THR A 79 12.15 -7.76 -13.62
N SER A 80 13.13 -8.64 -13.76
CA SER A 80 14.15 -8.60 -14.80
C SER A 80 14.62 -10.02 -15.08
N ASN A 81 15.50 -10.19 -16.07
CA ASN A 81 15.99 -11.50 -16.48
C ASN A 81 16.48 -12.30 -15.27
N TYR A 82 15.85 -13.45 -15.01
CA TYR A 82 16.15 -14.36 -13.89
C TYR A 82 15.95 -13.80 -12.48
N HIS A 83 15.30 -12.64 -12.32
CA HIS A 83 15.01 -12.04 -11.03
C HIS A 83 13.50 -11.98 -10.76
N TRP A 84 13.13 -12.41 -9.55
CA TRP A 84 11.75 -12.46 -9.08
C TRP A 84 11.62 -11.74 -7.73
N LEU A 85 10.55 -10.97 -7.57
CA LEU A 85 10.16 -10.38 -6.30
C LEU A 85 9.07 -11.20 -5.62
N LEU A 86 9.12 -11.24 -4.29
CA LEU A 86 8.03 -11.76 -3.49
C LEU A 86 6.88 -10.73 -3.48
N SER A 87 5.70 -11.14 -3.94
CA SER A 87 4.48 -10.34 -3.87
C SER A 87 3.48 -11.03 -2.95
N PHE A 88 2.92 -10.26 -2.01
CA PHE A 88 1.92 -10.74 -1.06
C PHE A 88 0.54 -10.14 -1.35
N SER A 89 0.28 -9.70 -2.58
CA SER A 89 -0.92 -8.93 -2.96
C SER A 89 -2.22 -9.55 -2.47
N ARG A 90 -2.40 -10.86 -2.60
CA ARG A 90 -3.58 -11.59 -2.11
C ARG A 90 -3.74 -11.49 -0.59
N ALA A 91 -2.64 -11.68 0.14
CA ALA A 91 -2.62 -11.58 1.59
C ALA A 91 -2.90 -10.15 2.08
N GLU A 92 -2.32 -9.17 1.39
CA GLU A 92 -2.51 -7.74 1.68
C GLU A 92 -3.94 -7.29 1.40
N GLN A 93 -4.53 -7.72 0.29
CA GLN A 93 -5.92 -7.46 -0.04
C GLN A 93 -6.86 -8.06 1.01
N ALA A 94 -6.59 -9.28 1.48
CA ALA A 94 -7.39 -9.92 2.52
C ALA A 94 -7.26 -9.23 3.88
N LEU A 95 -6.06 -8.71 4.22
CA LEU A 95 -5.85 -7.89 5.41
C LEU A 95 -6.61 -6.58 5.34
N LEU A 96 -6.44 -5.84 4.24
CA LEU A 96 -7.12 -4.56 4.04
C LEU A 96 -8.64 -4.76 3.96
N GLY A 97 -9.08 -5.88 3.39
CA GLY A 97 -10.47 -6.32 3.30
C GLY A 97 -11.15 -6.49 4.66
N GLY A 98 -10.43 -7.01 5.65
CA GLY A 98 -10.92 -7.22 7.02
C GLY A 98 -10.51 -6.16 8.03
N VAL A 99 -9.94 -5.02 7.59
CA VAL A 99 -9.27 -4.04 8.48
C VAL A 99 -10.19 -3.42 9.53
N ASP A 100 -11.49 -3.34 9.26
CA ASP A 100 -12.50 -2.74 10.14
C ASP A 100 -13.57 -3.75 10.58
N GLU A 101 -13.25 -5.07 10.58
CA GLU A 101 -14.17 -6.12 11.08
C GLU A 101 -14.57 -5.89 12.56
N ASP A 102 -13.77 -5.15 13.32
CA ASP A 102 -14.02 -4.76 14.72
C ASP A 102 -14.73 -3.40 14.87
N GLY A 103 -15.22 -2.80 13.77
CA GLY A 103 -15.95 -1.53 13.77
C GLY A 103 -15.08 -0.26 13.85
N GLY A 104 -13.76 -0.37 13.65
CA GLY A 104 -12.87 0.80 13.52
C GLY A 104 -13.07 1.61 12.23
N CYS A 105 -12.35 2.72 12.10
CA CYS A 105 -12.35 3.56 10.88
C CYS A 105 -11.03 3.53 10.08
N ARG A 106 -10.23 2.45 10.18
CA ARG A 106 -8.88 2.33 9.59
C ARG A 106 -8.91 2.51 8.08
N ARG A 107 -9.89 1.90 7.38
CA ARG A 107 -10.02 2.04 5.92
C ARG A 107 -10.34 3.46 5.51
N LYS A 108 -11.22 4.15 6.24
CA LYS A 108 -11.57 5.55 5.96
C LYS A 108 -10.36 6.46 6.19
N CYS A 109 -9.62 6.25 7.29
CA CYS A 109 -8.38 6.97 7.55
C CYS A 109 -7.34 6.75 6.45
N TYR A 110 -7.14 5.50 6.02
CA TYR A 110 -6.25 5.17 4.90
C TYR A 110 -6.64 5.90 3.61
N ARG A 111 -7.94 5.97 3.28
CA ARG A 111 -8.42 6.71 2.10
C ARG A 111 -8.11 8.21 2.19
N VAL A 112 -8.33 8.83 3.34
CA VAL A 112 -8.02 10.26 3.56
C VAL A 112 -6.51 10.50 3.43
N VAL A 113 -5.67 9.70 4.09
CA VAL A 113 -4.20 9.82 3.99
C VAL A 113 -3.71 9.58 2.56
N ARG A 114 -4.33 8.64 1.84
CA ARG A 114 -4.02 8.41 0.43
C ARG A 114 -4.39 9.62 -0.43
N GLN A 115 -5.55 10.24 -0.19
CA GLN A 115 -5.95 11.45 -0.89
C GLN A 115 -4.96 12.60 -0.64
N LEU A 116 -4.61 12.86 0.62
CA LEU A 116 -3.59 13.86 0.97
C LEU A 116 -2.24 13.59 0.30
N LYS A 117 -1.87 12.32 0.14
CA LYS A 117 -0.66 11.92 -0.59
C LYS A 117 -0.71 12.28 -2.06
N GLU A 118 -1.83 12.01 -2.75
CA GLU A 118 -1.99 12.31 -4.18
C GLU A 118 -2.13 13.81 -4.45
N ASP A 119 -2.85 14.54 -3.58
CA ASP A 119 -3.20 15.94 -3.85
C ASP A 119 -2.16 16.93 -3.33
N VAL A 120 -1.50 16.61 -2.22
CA VAL A 120 -0.71 17.59 -1.45
C VAL A 120 0.74 17.16 -1.31
N TRP A 121 0.99 15.98 -0.73
CA TRP A 121 2.32 15.62 -0.26
C TRP A 121 3.28 15.25 -1.39
N CYS A 122 2.88 14.35 -2.29
CA CYS A 122 3.68 13.95 -3.44
C CYS A 122 2.78 13.64 -4.64
N PRO A 123 2.25 14.69 -5.31
CA PRO A 123 1.53 14.55 -6.56
C PRO A 123 2.46 14.09 -7.69
N GLY A 124 1.89 13.46 -8.72
CA GLY A 124 2.60 13.06 -9.95
C GLY A 124 2.65 11.55 -10.17
N THR A 125 3.20 11.16 -11.32
CA THR A 125 3.17 9.77 -11.83
C THR A 125 4.24 8.86 -11.23
N LYS A 126 5.30 9.42 -10.64
CA LYS A 126 6.38 8.68 -9.98
C LYS A 126 6.63 9.21 -8.56
N PRO A 127 5.65 9.07 -7.64
CA PRO A 127 5.76 9.68 -6.33
C PRO A 127 6.74 8.91 -5.43
N VAL A 128 7.55 9.64 -4.66
CA VAL A 128 8.50 9.05 -3.69
C VAL A 128 7.80 8.21 -2.61
N ILE A 129 6.54 8.54 -2.29
CA ILE A 129 5.65 7.74 -1.46
C ILE A 129 4.53 7.18 -2.33
N THR A 130 4.32 5.86 -2.28
CA THR A 130 3.30 5.15 -3.05
C THR A 130 2.14 4.70 -2.17
N ALA A 131 1.03 4.29 -2.79
CA ALA A 131 -0.09 3.67 -2.07
C ALA A 131 0.33 2.42 -1.29
N PHE A 132 1.34 1.69 -1.78
CA PHE A 132 1.91 0.52 -1.10
C PHE A 132 2.65 0.89 0.19
N HIS A 133 3.40 2.01 0.20
CA HIS A 133 4.01 2.53 1.42
C HIS A 133 2.94 2.88 2.47
N LEU A 134 1.87 3.56 2.06
CA LEU A 134 0.77 3.90 2.97
C LEU A 134 0.03 2.68 3.49
N GLN A 135 -0.19 1.66 2.65
CA GLN A 135 -0.82 0.41 3.06
C GLN A 135 0.05 -0.34 4.09
N THR A 136 1.35 -0.43 3.82
CA THR A 136 2.31 -1.04 4.76
C THR A 136 2.33 -0.28 6.09
N LEU A 137 2.32 1.06 6.05
CA LEU A 137 2.26 1.89 7.23
C LEU A 137 0.98 1.65 8.04
N LEU A 138 -0.17 1.53 7.37
CA LEU A 138 -1.44 1.23 8.01
C LEU A 138 -1.35 -0.10 8.77
N PHE A 139 -0.81 -1.15 8.14
CA PHE A 139 -0.66 -2.45 8.81
C PHE A 139 0.21 -2.35 10.07
N TRP A 140 1.32 -1.60 10.04
CA TRP A 140 2.11 -1.33 11.25
C TRP A 140 1.35 -0.52 12.30
N CYS A 141 0.48 0.40 11.89
CA CYS A 141 -0.39 1.10 12.83
C CYS A 141 -1.41 0.15 13.47
N CYS A 142 -1.95 -0.82 12.73
CA CYS A 142 -2.86 -1.84 13.27
C CYS A 142 -2.16 -2.77 14.26
N GLU A 143 -0.90 -3.15 13.99
CA GLU A 143 -0.07 -3.89 14.97
C GLU A 143 0.11 -3.11 16.28
N LYS A 144 0.28 -1.79 16.19
CA LYS A 144 0.46 -0.92 17.37
C LYS A 144 -0.86 -0.60 18.09
N PHE A 145 -1.95 -0.45 17.34
CA PHE A 145 -3.28 -0.08 17.80
C PHE A 145 -4.27 -1.15 17.30
N PRO A 146 -4.30 -2.32 17.94
CA PRO A 146 -5.04 -3.47 17.40
C PRO A 146 -6.55 -3.36 17.60
N CYS A 147 -7.05 -2.56 18.55
CA CYS A 147 -8.47 -2.53 18.90
C CYS A 147 -9.22 -1.42 18.18
N GLY A 148 -10.42 -1.70 17.66
CA GLY A 148 -11.27 -0.72 16.99
C GLY A 148 -11.58 0.52 17.84
N ARG A 149 -11.52 0.40 19.18
CA ARG A 149 -11.63 1.54 20.11
C ARG A 149 -10.55 2.60 19.92
N ASP A 150 -9.36 2.20 19.47
CA ASP A 150 -8.25 3.09 19.13
C ASP A 150 -8.49 3.85 17.81
N TRP A 151 -9.50 3.43 17.05
CA TRP A 151 -9.85 3.86 15.70
C TRP A 151 -11.27 4.42 15.61
N ARG A 152 -11.73 5.17 16.62
CA ARG A 152 -13.08 5.76 16.65
C ARG A 152 -13.15 7.14 16.00
N CYS A 153 -12.14 7.98 16.23
CA CYS A 153 -12.09 9.35 15.72
C CYS A 153 -11.23 9.43 14.46
N ILE A 154 -11.85 9.68 13.31
CA ILE A 154 -11.16 9.73 12.01
C ILE A 154 -10.07 10.81 12.01
N LYS A 155 -10.36 12.01 12.52
CA LYS A 155 -9.40 13.14 12.55
C LYS A 155 -8.13 12.76 13.31
N GLU A 156 -8.28 12.25 14.53
CA GLU A 156 -7.14 11.81 15.35
C GLU A 156 -6.37 10.66 14.70
N CYS A 157 -7.08 9.72 14.07
CA CYS A 157 -6.45 8.56 13.44
C CYS A 157 -5.67 8.95 12.17
N VAL A 158 -6.21 9.87 11.36
CA VAL A 158 -5.51 10.43 10.20
C VAL A 158 -4.25 11.15 10.65
N LEU A 159 -4.32 12.01 11.67
CA LEU A 159 -3.15 12.67 12.24
C LEU A 159 -2.13 11.67 12.76
N ARG A 160 -2.58 10.62 13.44
CA ARG A 160 -1.71 9.56 13.94
C ARG A 160 -0.97 8.83 12.81
N ILE A 161 -1.67 8.47 11.73
CA ILE A 161 -1.03 7.86 10.55
C ILE A 161 -0.06 8.86 9.92
N ALA A 162 -0.43 10.13 9.74
CA ALA A 162 0.44 11.16 9.18
C ALA A 162 1.72 11.35 10.02
N SER A 163 1.62 11.42 11.35
CA SER A 163 2.80 11.50 12.22
C SER A 163 3.68 10.25 12.13
N LYS A 164 3.08 9.06 11.94
CA LYS A 164 3.84 7.83 11.71
C LYS A 164 4.55 7.84 10.35
N LEU A 165 3.87 8.35 9.32
CA LEU A 165 4.47 8.54 8.00
C LEU A 165 5.64 9.51 8.07
N LEU A 166 5.46 10.68 8.68
CA LEU A 166 6.51 11.68 8.88
C LEU A 166 7.74 11.04 9.50
N LYS A 167 7.58 10.28 10.60
CA LYS A 167 8.69 9.56 11.21
C LYS A 167 9.39 8.61 10.25
N CYS A 168 8.65 7.80 9.49
CA CYS A 168 9.23 6.87 8.52
C CYS A 168 9.99 7.59 7.40
N VAL A 169 9.42 8.68 6.88
CA VAL A 169 10.02 9.50 5.80
C VAL A 169 11.30 10.17 6.30
N SER A 170 11.25 10.87 7.45
CA SER A 170 12.43 11.54 8.04
C SER A 170 13.55 10.55 8.39
N GLN A 171 13.20 9.33 8.81
CA GLN A 171 14.17 8.27 9.11
C GLN A 171 14.59 7.47 7.87
N ARG A 172 13.99 7.74 6.70
CA ARG A 172 14.17 7.01 5.44
C ARG A 172 14.00 5.50 5.63
N TYR A 173 13.07 5.14 6.52
CA TYR A 173 12.86 3.77 6.96
C TYR A 173 11.39 3.43 7.13
N LEU A 174 10.90 2.54 6.26
CA LEU A 174 9.63 1.85 6.40
C LEU A 174 9.85 0.37 6.16
N ARG A 175 9.79 -0.43 7.23
CA ARG A 175 9.96 -1.88 7.12
C ARG A 175 8.80 -2.50 6.36
N HIS A 176 9.08 -3.40 5.42
CA HIS A 176 8.05 -4.20 4.77
C HIS A 176 7.29 -5.03 5.81
N TYR A 177 5.96 -5.15 5.68
CA TYR A 177 5.11 -5.79 6.68
C TYR A 177 5.48 -7.27 6.91
N PHE A 178 5.62 -8.06 5.84
CA PHE A 178 6.01 -9.47 5.93
C PHE A 178 7.52 -9.75 5.87
N VAL A 179 8.31 -8.97 5.13
CA VAL A 179 9.74 -9.23 4.89
C VAL A 179 10.60 -8.32 5.77
N ARG A 180 10.98 -8.80 6.96
CA ARG A 180 11.62 -7.97 7.99
C ARG A 180 12.92 -7.28 7.58
N SER A 181 13.68 -7.89 6.67
CA SER A 181 14.97 -7.36 6.19
C SER A 181 14.82 -6.27 5.15
N TYR A 182 13.61 -6.00 4.67
CA TYR A 182 13.39 -5.09 3.56
C TYR A 182 12.87 -3.73 4.04
N ASN A 183 13.63 -2.67 3.72
CA ASN A 183 13.23 -1.27 3.93
C ASN A 183 12.71 -0.72 2.61
N LEU A 184 11.43 -0.33 2.58
CA LEU A 184 10.74 0.19 1.41
C LEU A 184 11.26 1.56 0.94
N LEU A 185 11.92 2.33 1.83
CA LEU A 185 12.43 3.67 1.52
C LEU A 185 13.94 3.68 1.24
N LYS A 186 14.60 2.52 1.16
CA LYS A 186 16.07 2.43 1.09
C LYS A 186 16.69 3.15 -0.12
N TYR A 187 16.00 3.14 -1.26
CA TYR A 187 16.48 3.67 -2.53
C TYR A 187 15.63 4.85 -3.05
N SER A 188 14.80 5.42 -2.18
CA SER A 188 13.98 6.59 -2.52
C SER A 188 14.85 7.85 -2.61
N ASN A 189 14.47 8.79 -3.47
CA ASN A 189 15.15 10.08 -3.60
C ASN A 189 15.07 10.85 -2.27
N THR A 190 16.23 11.14 -1.68
CA THR A 190 16.30 11.76 -0.34
C THR A 190 15.75 13.18 -0.33
N THR A 191 15.99 13.96 -1.38
CA THR A 191 15.49 15.33 -1.51
C THR A 191 13.96 15.34 -1.60
N GLU A 192 13.38 14.44 -2.40
CA GLU A 192 11.92 14.31 -2.48
C GLU A 192 11.31 13.82 -1.16
N LEU A 193 11.99 12.92 -0.44
CA LEU A 193 11.58 12.51 0.90
C LEU A 193 11.56 13.69 1.87
N ASP A 194 12.59 14.54 1.86
CA ASP A 194 12.69 15.69 2.76
C ASP A 194 11.60 16.73 2.46
N LEU A 195 11.34 17.01 1.18
CA LEU A 195 10.21 17.86 0.74
C LEU A 195 8.85 17.27 1.15
N THR A 196 8.69 15.96 1.00
CA THR A 196 7.47 15.25 1.41
C THR A 196 7.29 15.31 2.92
N ALA A 197 8.37 15.15 3.70
CA ALA A 197 8.35 15.27 5.15
C ALA A 197 7.89 16.65 5.59
N GLN A 198 8.39 17.71 4.96
CA GLN A 198 7.97 19.08 5.27
C GLN A 198 6.46 19.27 5.04
N LYS A 199 5.93 18.84 3.91
CA LYS A 199 4.49 18.94 3.63
C LYS A 199 3.62 18.15 4.60
N ILE A 200 4.08 16.96 5.03
CA ILE A 200 3.37 16.18 6.04
C ILE A 200 3.41 16.89 7.40
N HIS A 201 4.56 17.48 7.75
CA HIS A 201 4.71 18.28 8.96
C HIS A 201 3.75 19.47 8.98
N ASP A 202 3.66 20.21 7.87
CA ASP A 202 2.78 21.37 7.75
C ASP A 202 1.30 20.98 7.89
N PHE A 203 0.90 19.84 7.30
CA PHE A 203 -0.42 19.25 7.52
C PHE A 203 -0.69 18.91 8.99
N ILE A 204 0.27 18.29 9.68
CA ILE A 204 0.11 17.93 11.10
C ILE A 204 -0.02 19.19 11.97
N ALA A 205 0.74 20.24 11.66
CA ALA A 205 0.69 21.51 12.37
C ALA A 205 -0.65 22.22 12.17
N ASN A 206 -1.20 22.21 10.95
CA ASN A 206 -2.44 22.92 10.61
C ASN A 206 -3.42 22.07 9.78
N PRO A 207 -4.06 21.04 10.36
CA PRO A 207 -4.86 20.08 9.62
C PRO A 207 -6.12 20.67 8.97
N SER A 208 -6.66 21.75 9.54
CA SER A 208 -7.86 22.43 9.07
C SER A 208 -7.70 23.10 7.70
N LEU A 209 -6.47 23.35 7.24
CA LEU A 209 -6.22 23.92 5.92
C LEU A 209 -6.41 22.91 4.78
N TYR A 210 -6.47 21.62 5.10
CA TYR A 210 -6.45 20.53 4.12
C TYR A 210 -7.71 19.66 4.15
N VAL A 211 -8.54 19.83 5.18
CA VAL A 211 -9.79 19.07 5.36
C VAL A 211 -10.89 20.10 5.59
N GLN A 212 -11.56 20.49 4.50
CA GLN A 212 -12.82 21.25 4.53
C GLN A 212 -14.01 20.29 4.67
#